data_AF-A0A365T5S7-F1
#
_entry.id   AF-A0A365T5S7-F1
#
_cell.length_a   1.000
_cell.length_b   1.000
_cell.length_c   1.000
_cell.angle_alpha   90.00
_cell.angle_beta   90.00
_cell.angle_gamma   90.00
#
_symmetry.space_group_name_H-M   'P 1'
#
loop_
_entity.id
_entity.type
_entity.pdbx_description
1 polymer ?
#
loop_
_entity_poly.entity_id
_entity_poly.type
_entity_poly.pdbx_seq_one_letter_code
_entity_poly.pdbx_strand_id
1 'polypeptide(L)'
;MTTLLDVVLTVHTIFAALWTGGTFVLAGAVLPAARGDLLSKQALELITRRFWYLTIASVFLLLFTGGHLAGTLYTVESLQSTGRGHLVLTMVGLWLFLGVVLYGGFRQIASLTAEQTATAAATNAHPWFLSGSVISIALLTIAGLL
;
A
#
# COMPACT_ATOMS: atom_id res chain seq x y z
N MET A 1 -20.25 6.15 23.67
CA MET A 1 -20.63 4.90 22.97
C MET A 1 -19.98 4.93 21.60
N THR A 2 -19.26 3.89 21.19
CA THR A 2 -18.65 3.79 19.86
C THR A 2 -19.70 3.47 18.80
N THR A 3 -19.74 4.25 17.72
CA THR A 3 -20.65 4.01 16.59
C THR A 3 -20.07 3.02 15.59
N LEU A 4 -20.90 2.47 14.70
CA LEU A 4 -20.42 1.64 13.59
C LEU A 4 -19.46 2.42 12.68
N LEU A 5 -19.74 3.70 12.45
CA LEU A 5 -18.89 4.56 11.63
C LEU A 5 -17.49 4.71 12.23
N ASP A 6 -17.38 4.84 13.55
CA ASP A 6 -16.10 4.90 14.26
C ASP A 6 -15.30 3.60 14.08
N VAL A 7 -15.96 2.44 14.13
CA VAL A 7 -15.34 1.14 13.90
C VAL A 7 -14.82 1.03 12.47
N VAL A 8 -15.64 1.41 11.48
CA VAL A 8 -15.24 1.39 10.06
C VAL A 8 -14.06 2.33 9.80
N LEU A 9 -14.10 3.54 10.35
CA LEU A 9 -13.01 4.51 10.24
C LEU A 9 -11.72 3.98 10.88
N THR A 10 -11.83 3.35 12.04
CA THR A 10 -10.69 2.74 12.75
C THR A 10 -10.06 1.65 11.91
N VAL A 11 -10.86 0.72 11.39
CA VAL A 11 -10.38 -0.37 10.51
C VAL A 11 -9.74 0.19 9.25
N HIS A 12 -10.39 1.15 8.58
CA HIS A 12 -9.86 1.81 7.39
C HIS A 12 -8.48 2.42 7.66
N THR A 13 -8.37 3.19 8.73
CA THR A 13 -7.14 3.90 9.10
C THR A 13 -6.01 2.94 9.45
N ILE A 14 -6.29 1.86 10.19
CA ILE A 14 -5.29 0.83 10.53
C ILE A 14 -4.74 0.18 9.26
N PHE A 15 -5.60 -0.24 8.33
CA PHE A 15 -5.13 -0.90 7.10
C PHE A 15 -4.41 0.07 6.16
N ALA A 16 -4.82 1.34 6.13
CA ALA A 16 -4.12 2.39 5.40
C ALA A 16 -2.69 2.57 5.96
N ALA A 17 -2.56 2.65 7.29
CA ALA A 17 -1.28 2.80 7.98
C ALA A 17 -0.38 1.55 7.81
N LEU A 18 -0.93 0.35 7.96
CA LEU A 18 -0.18 -0.90 7.77
C LEU A 18 0.34 -1.05 6.34
N TRP A 19 -0.47 -0.67 5.35
CA TRP A 19 -0.08 -0.83 3.95
C TRP A 19 0.98 0.17 3.51
N THR A 20 0.78 1.45 3.85
CA THR A 20 1.76 2.53 3.57
C THR A 20 3.05 2.33 4.39
N GLY A 21 2.92 2.03 5.68
CA GLY A 21 4.04 1.73 6.58
C GLY A 21 4.84 0.51 6.12
N GLY A 22 4.18 -0.59 5.79
CA GLY A 22 4.85 -1.77 5.25
C GLY A 22 5.57 -1.49 3.94
N THR A 23 5.01 -0.63 3.08
CA THR A 23 5.67 -0.20 1.84
C THR A 23 6.99 0.52 2.14
N PHE A 24 7.01 1.43 3.12
CA PHE A 24 8.26 2.08 3.55
C PHE A 24 9.27 1.09 4.13
N VAL A 25 8.83 0.13 4.95
CA VAL A 25 9.72 -0.89 5.52
C VAL A 25 10.34 -1.74 4.42
N LEU A 26 9.56 -2.15 3.43
CA LEU A 26 10.08 -2.91 2.29
C LEU A 26 11.10 -2.09 1.49
N ALA A 27 10.75 -0.85 1.14
CA ALA A 27 11.60 0.02 0.34
C ALA A 27 12.88 0.46 1.06
N GLY A 28 12.79 0.82 2.33
CA GLY A 28 13.87 1.47 3.10
C GLY A 28 14.71 0.54 3.96
N ALA A 29 14.23 -0.67 4.29
CA ALA A 29 14.96 -1.60 5.15
C ALA A 29 15.16 -2.97 4.51
N VAL A 30 14.09 -3.63 4.05
CA VAL A 30 14.15 -5.03 3.59
C VAL A 30 14.93 -5.14 2.27
N LEU A 31 14.57 -4.35 1.26
CA LEU A 31 15.24 -4.42 -0.03
C LEU A 31 16.70 -3.95 0.04
N PRO A 32 17.04 -2.86 0.76
CA PRO A 32 18.45 -2.51 0.99
C PRO A 32 19.24 -3.61 1.69
N ALA A 33 18.69 -4.27 2.72
CA ALA A 33 19.36 -5.37 3.40
C ALA A 33 19.61 -6.58 2.47
N ALA A 34 18.63 -6.95 1.64
CA ALA A 34 18.80 -8.00 0.64
C ALA A 34 19.81 -7.63 -0.45
N ARG A 35 19.89 -6.36 -0.84
CA ARG A 35 20.91 -5.86 -1.77
C ARG A 35 22.32 -5.91 -1.18
N GLY A 36 22.45 -5.74 0.14
CA GLY A 36 23.70 -5.86 0.88
C GLY A 36 24.07 -7.28 1.30
N ASP A 37 23.38 -8.30 0.76
CA ASP A 37 23.58 -9.72 1.10
C ASP A 37 23.34 -10.07 2.60
N LEU A 38 22.57 -9.22 3.30
CA LEU A 38 22.23 -9.42 4.71
C LEU A 38 20.96 -10.27 4.90
N LEU A 39 20.22 -10.55 3.82
CA LEU A 39 19.01 -11.37 3.84
C LEU A 39 19.12 -12.51 2.83
N SER A 40 18.86 -13.72 3.31
CA SER A 40 18.76 -14.89 2.44
C SER A 40 17.57 -14.77 1.48
N LYS A 41 17.65 -15.47 0.34
CA LYS A 41 16.56 -15.57 -0.64
C LYS A 41 15.24 -16.01 -0.01
N GLN A 42 15.28 -17.04 0.84
CA GLN A 42 14.11 -17.60 1.52
C GLN A 42 13.47 -16.58 2.47
N ALA A 43 14.29 -15.81 3.20
CA ALA A 43 13.80 -14.76 4.08
C ALA A 43 13.12 -13.64 3.28
N LEU A 44 13.74 -13.19 2.18
CA LEU A 44 13.17 -12.17 1.29
C LEU A 44 11.83 -12.62 0.70
N GLU A 45 11.75 -13.86 0.21
CA GLU A 45 10.52 -14.44 -0.34
C GLU A 45 9.42 -14.55 0.73
N LEU A 46 9.74 -14.98 1.96
CA LEU A 46 8.78 -15.09 3.04
C LEU A 46 8.21 -13.73 3.45
N ILE A 47 9.07 -12.73 3.66
CA ILE A 47 8.67 -11.37 4.05
C ILE A 47 7.80 -10.77 2.95
N THR A 48 8.26 -10.86 1.70
CA THR A 48 7.55 -10.34 0.53
C THR A 48 6.20 -11.02 0.35
N ARG A 49 6.12 -12.34 0.51
CA ARG A 49 4.86 -13.10 0.43
C ARG A 49 3.87 -12.70 1.54
N ARG A 50 4.35 -12.49 2.77
CA ARG A 50 3.51 -11.98 3.87
C ARG A 50 2.97 -10.59 3.56
N PHE A 51 3.82 -9.71 3.04
CA PHE A 51 3.42 -8.36 2.66
C PHE A 51 2.47 -8.35 1.45
N TRP A 52 2.59 -9.31 0.54
CA TRP A 52 1.63 -9.52 -0.56
C TRP A 52 0.22 -9.83 -0.03
N TYR A 53 0.08 -10.73 0.94
CA TYR A 53 -1.22 -11.00 1.56
C TYR A 53 -1.79 -9.77 2.27
N LEU A 54 -0.95 -9.01 2.98
CA LEU A 54 -1.36 -7.73 3.55
C LEU A 54 -1.83 -6.75 2.47
N THR A 55 -1.12 -6.66 1.36
CA THR A 55 -1.48 -5.80 0.22
C THR A 55 -2.85 -6.18 -0.34
N ILE A 56 -3.10 -7.47 -0.59
CA ILE A 56 -4.42 -7.94 -1.06
C ILE A 56 -5.51 -7.58 -0.05
N ALA A 57 -5.28 -7.88 1.24
CA ALA A 57 -6.24 -7.56 2.30
C ALA A 57 -6.53 -6.06 2.37
N SER A 58 -5.50 -5.20 2.31
CA SER A 58 -5.63 -3.75 2.33
C SER A 58 -6.38 -3.22 1.11
N VAL A 59 -6.13 -3.73 -0.09
CA VAL A 59 -6.89 -3.32 -1.30
C VAL A 59 -8.40 -3.51 -1.07
N PHE A 60 -8.80 -4.71 -0.64
CA PHE A 60 -10.22 -4.99 -0.42
C PHE A 60 -10.79 -4.22 0.77
N LEU A 61 -10.10 -4.22 1.90
CA LEU A 61 -10.59 -3.55 3.11
C LEU A 61 -10.72 -2.06 2.91
N LEU A 62 -9.73 -1.40 2.29
CA LEU A 62 -9.79 0.04 2.02
C LEU A 62 -10.86 0.38 0.99
N LEU A 63 -11.06 -0.46 -0.04
CA LEU A 63 -12.13 -0.26 -0.99
C LEU A 63 -13.51 -0.32 -0.32
N PHE A 64 -13.77 -1.35 0.48
CA PHE A 64 -15.07 -1.52 1.12
C PHE A 64 -15.31 -0.53 2.26
N THR A 65 -14.35 -0.35 3.15
CA THR A 65 -14.48 0.60 4.26
C THR A 65 -14.47 2.05 3.77
N GLY A 66 -13.61 2.39 2.80
CA GLY A 66 -13.56 3.71 2.19
C GLY A 66 -14.82 4.02 1.38
N GLY A 67 -15.34 3.03 0.65
CA GLY A 67 -16.62 3.14 -0.06
C GLY A 67 -17.79 3.35 0.90
N HIS A 68 -17.83 2.63 2.03
CA HIS A 68 -18.85 2.84 3.06
C HIS A 68 -18.76 4.23 3.69
N LEU A 69 -17.55 4.68 4.06
CA LEU A 69 -17.32 6.02 4.60
C LEU A 69 -17.74 7.10 3.60
N ALA A 70 -17.31 6.99 2.34
CA ALA A 70 -17.64 7.94 1.29
C ALA A 70 -19.16 7.99 1.03
N GLY A 71 -19.81 6.83 0.93
CA GLY A 71 -21.26 6.74 0.71
C GLY A 71 -22.11 7.18 1.90
N THR A 72 -21.54 7.24 3.11
CA THR A 72 -22.23 7.74 4.31
C THR A 72 -22.00 9.23 4.52
N LEU A 73 -20.80 9.72 4.22
CA LEU A 73 -20.38 11.10 4.52
C LEU A 73 -20.57 12.08 3.36
N TYR A 74 -20.75 11.58 2.14
CA TYR A 74 -20.83 12.41 0.95
C TYR A 74 -22.01 12.01 0.05
N THR A 75 -22.60 13.00 -0.60
CA THR A 75 -23.44 12.83 -1.79
C THR A 75 -22.56 12.77 -3.05
N VAL A 76 -23.10 12.25 -4.17
CA VAL A 76 -22.43 12.26 -5.47
C VAL A 76 -22.00 13.68 -5.86
N GLU A 77 -22.89 14.66 -5.68
CA GLU A 77 -22.61 16.07 -5.95
C GLU A 77 -21.45 16.58 -5.09
N SER A 78 -21.48 16.35 -3.77
CA SER A 78 -20.43 16.83 -2.87
C SER A 78 -19.06 16.18 -3.14
N LEU A 79 -19.02 14.92 -3.60
CA LEU A 79 -17.79 14.23 -4.01
C LEU A 79 -17.15 14.89 -5.23
N GLN A 80 -17.95 15.41 -6.16
CA GLN A 80 -17.48 15.93 -7.44
C GLN A 80 -17.33 17.46 -7.49
N SER A 81 -17.88 18.18 -6.52
CA SER A 81 -17.91 19.65 -6.53
C SER A 81 -17.15 20.32 -5.39
N THR A 82 -16.66 19.56 -4.40
CA THR A 82 -15.99 20.12 -3.23
C THR A 82 -14.52 19.72 -3.15
N GLY A 83 -13.70 20.57 -2.52
CA GLY A 83 -12.28 20.26 -2.31
C GLY A 83 -12.04 18.96 -1.54
N ARG A 84 -12.82 18.72 -0.46
CA ARG A 84 -12.75 17.46 0.31
C ARG A 84 -13.19 16.25 -0.53
N GLY A 85 -14.23 16.40 -1.34
CA GLY A 85 -14.67 15.37 -2.29
C GLY A 85 -13.58 14.98 -3.29
N HIS A 86 -12.91 15.96 -3.89
CA HIS A 86 -11.79 15.72 -4.80
C HIS A 86 -10.60 15.03 -4.11
N LEU A 87 -10.31 15.35 -2.85
CA LEU A 87 -9.29 14.65 -2.07
C LEU A 87 -9.65 13.17 -1.89
N VAL A 88 -10.89 12.85 -1.56
CA VAL A 88 -11.36 11.45 -1.45
C VAL A 88 -11.22 10.71 -2.79
N LEU A 89 -11.67 11.32 -3.90
CA LEU A 89 -11.55 10.71 -5.23
C LEU A 89 -10.09 10.50 -5.64
N THR A 90 -9.21 11.47 -5.35
CA THR A 90 -7.77 11.37 -5.58
C THR A 90 -7.18 10.22 -4.75
N MET A 91 -7.58 10.12 -3.48
CA MET A 91 -7.13 9.06 -2.58
C MET A 91 -7.50 7.68 -3.11
N VAL A 92 -8.72 7.49 -3.61
CA VAL A 92 -9.16 6.23 -4.25
C VAL A 92 -8.27 5.89 -5.45
N GLY A 93 -8.01 6.86 -6.33
CA GLY A 93 -7.12 6.67 -7.48
C GLY A 93 -5.71 6.25 -7.07
N LEU A 94 -5.14 6.91 -6.04
CA LEU A 94 -3.82 6.59 -5.52
C LEU A 94 -3.75 5.22 -4.84
N TRP A 95 -4.79 4.78 -4.14
CA TRP A 95 -4.83 3.43 -3.57
C TRP A 95 -4.79 2.35 -4.65
N LEU A 96 -5.57 2.52 -5.73
CA LEU A 96 -5.54 1.61 -6.87
C LEU A 96 -4.17 1.62 -7.56
N PHE A 97 -3.60 2.80 -7.75
CA PHE A 97 -2.29 2.95 -8.36
C PHE A 97 -1.17 2.34 -7.51
N LEU A 98 -1.21 2.50 -6.19
CA LEU A 98 -0.31 1.83 -5.26
C LEU A 98 -0.36 0.31 -5.43
N GLY A 99 -1.56 -0.26 -5.51
CA GLY A 99 -1.76 -1.70 -5.76
C GLY A 99 -1.07 -2.18 -7.04
N VAL A 100 -1.23 -1.44 -8.15
CA VAL A 100 -0.58 -1.75 -9.43
C VAL A 100 0.95 -1.67 -9.33
N VAL A 101 1.48 -0.60 -8.73
CA VAL A 101 2.92 -0.39 -8.58
C VAL A 101 3.54 -1.49 -7.72
N LEU A 102 2.93 -1.81 -6.58
CA LEU A 102 3.42 -2.87 -5.70
C LEU A 102 3.35 -4.24 -6.36
N TYR A 103 2.29 -4.54 -7.13
CA TYR A 103 2.22 -5.76 -7.93
C TYR A 103 3.42 -5.91 -8.87
N GLY A 104 3.84 -4.82 -9.53
CA GLY A 104 5.07 -4.78 -10.32
C GLY A 104 6.32 -5.18 -9.53
N GLY A 105 6.47 -4.66 -8.31
CA GLY A 105 7.57 -5.01 -7.40
C GLY A 105 7.53 -6.46 -6.92
N PHE A 106 6.36 -6.97 -6.56
CA PHE A 106 6.18 -8.36 -6.14
C PHE A 106 6.56 -9.34 -7.23
N ARG A 107 6.25 -9.04 -8.50
CA ARG A 107 6.61 -9.90 -9.63
C ARG A 107 8.12 -10.07 -9.79
N GLN A 108 8.92 -9.04 -9.49
CA GLN A 108 10.38 -9.12 -9.57
C GLN A 108 11.00 -10.11 -8.57
N ILE A 109 10.30 -10.33 -7.45
CA ILE A 109 10.74 -11.25 -6.39
C ILE A 109 10.12 -12.63 -6.61
N ALA A 110 8.86 -12.71 -7.05
CA ALA A 110 8.18 -13.97 -7.30
C ALA A 110 8.70 -14.73 -8.53
N SER A 111 9.30 -14.04 -9.51
CA SER A 111 9.85 -14.66 -10.73
C SER A 111 11.27 -15.23 -10.55
N LEU A 112 11.73 -15.40 -9.31
CA LEU A 112 13.06 -15.90 -9.00
C LEU A 112 13.26 -17.32 -9.54
N THR A 113 14.14 -17.49 -10.52
CA THR A 113 14.61 -18.82 -10.94
C THR A 113 15.62 -19.37 -9.92
N ALA A 114 15.96 -20.67 -10.00
CA ALA A 114 16.94 -21.29 -9.11
C ALA A 114 18.31 -20.58 -9.12
N GLU A 115 18.69 -19.99 -10.26
CA GLU A 115 19.98 -19.31 -10.46
C GLU A 115 19.99 -17.84 -9.98
N GLN A 116 18.82 -17.21 -9.80
CA GLN A 116 18.76 -15.80 -9.43
C GLN A 116 18.98 -15.59 -7.92
N THR A 117 19.88 -14.67 -7.60
CA THR A 117 20.25 -14.29 -6.23
C THR A 117 19.23 -13.32 -5.61
N ALA A 118 19.17 -13.30 -4.27
CA ALA A 118 18.33 -12.36 -3.52
C ALA A 118 18.68 -10.89 -3.86
N THR A 119 19.98 -10.61 -4.03
CA THR A 119 20.50 -9.30 -4.42
C THR A 119 19.95 -8.81 -5.75
N ALA A 120 19.90 -9.67 -6.77
CA ALA A 120 19.41 -9.30 -8.10
C ALA A 120 17.90 -8.98 -8.07
N ALA A 121 17.10 -9.85 -7.45
CA ALA A 121 15.67 -9.60 -7.30
C ALA A 121 15.38 -8.35 -6.47
N ALA A 122 16.09 -8.15 -5.36
CA ALA A 122 15.92 -6.97 -4.53
C ALA A 122 16.30 -5.68 -5.28
N THR A 123 17.36 -5.72 -6.10
CA THR A 123 17.77 -4.59 -6.95
C THR A 123 16.68 -4.23 -7.96
N ASN A 124 16.08 -5.23 -8.62
CA ASN A 124 15.02 -5.02 -9.62
C ASN A 124 13.69 -4.57 -8.99
N ALA A 125 13.37 -5.07 -7.78
CA ALA A 125 12.15 -4.73 -7.07
C ALA A 125 12.20 -3.31 -6.45
N HIS A 126 13.38 -2.87 -6.03
CA HIS A 126 13.59 -1.59 -5.32
C HIS A 126 12.91 -0.36 -5.95
N PRO A 127 13.05 -0.06 -7.26
CA PRO A 127 12.39 1.11 -7.85
C PRO A 127 10.85 1.07 -7.75
N TRP A 128 10.24 -0.12 -7.77
CA TRP A 128 8.79 -0.27 -7.61
C TRP A 128 8.34 0.08 -6.20
N PHE A 129 9.00 -0.46 -5.17
CA PHE A 129 8.66 -0.16 -3.77
C PHE A 129 9.00 1.27 -3.36
N LEU A 130 10.06 1.87 -3.94
CA LEU A 130 10.32 3.32 -3.80
C LEU A 130 9.21 4.16 -4.40
N SER A 131 8.75 3.83 -5.61
CA SER A 131 7.61 4.52 -6.23
C SER A 131 6.35 4.37 -5.38
N GLY A 132 6.12 3.17 -4.84
CA GLY A 132 5.05 2.91 -3.87
C GLY A 132 5.17 3.75 -2.59
N SER A 133 6.39 4.01 -2.12
CA SER A 133 6.65 4.90 -0.97
C SER A 133 6.29 6.35 -1.28
N VAL A 134 6.61 6.85 -2.48
CA VAL A 134 6.19 8.20 -2.91
C VAL A 134 4.66 8.32 -2.95
N ILE A 135 3.99 7.32 -3.51
CA ILE A 135 2.51 7.25 -3.53
C ILE A 135 1.96 7.20 -2.10
N SER A 136 2.61 6.44 -1.20
CA SER A 136 2.23 6.34 0.21
C SER A 136 2.35 7.68 0.94
N ILE A 137 3.40 8.48 0.67
CA ILE A 137 3.53 9.83 1.22
C ILE A 137 2.39 10.73 0.74
N ALA A 138 2.05 10.67 -0.56
CA ALA A 138 0.94 11.43 -1.12
C ALA A 138 -0.40 11.04 -0.45
N LEU A 139 -0.63 9.73 -0.27
CA LEU A 139 -1.82 9.20 0.42
C LEU A 139 -1.89 9.68 1.88
N LEU A 140 -0.80 9.61 2.63
CA LEU A 140 -0.76 10.09 4.02
C LEU A 140 -0.98 11.60 4.11
N THR A 141 -0.44 12.36 3.15
CA THR A 141 -0.65 13.80 3.07
C THR A 141 -2.12 14.12 2.82
N ILE A 142 -2.76 13.44 1.85
CA ILE A 142 -4.19 13.61 1.56
C ILE A 142 -5.05 13.21 2.76
N ALA A 143 -4.72 12.09 3.41
CA ALA A 143 -5.42 11.64 4.60
C ALA A 143 -5.33 12.66 5.75
N GLY A 144 -4.19 13.32 5.94
CA GLY A 144 -4.04 14.38 6.94
C GLY A 144 -4.77 15.69 6.61
N LEU A 145 -5.17 15.89 5.36
CA LEU A 145 -5.97 17.05 4.92
C LEU A 145 -7.49 16.78 5.00
N LEU A 146 -7.90 15.53 5.18
CA LEU A 146 -9.29 15.10 5.36
C LEU A 146 -9.67 15.09 6.84
#